data_AF-A0A292ZEP6-F1
#
_entry.id   AF-A0A292ZEP6-F1
#
_cell.length_a   1.000
_cell.length_b   1.000
_cell.length_c   1.000
_cell.angle_alpha   90.00
_cell.angle_beta   90.00
_cell.angle_gamma   90.00
#
_symmetry.space_group_name_H-M   'P 1'
#
loop_
_entity.id
_entity.type
_entity.pdbx_description
1 polymer ?
#
loop_
_entity_poly.entity_id
_entity_poly.type
_entity_poly.pdbx_seq_one_letter_code
_entity_poly.pdbx_strand_id
1 'polypeptide(L)'
;MEHRAAHGMPDRMSDPVILWFRQDLRLADQAALAAAVQEGPVIPVYVLDDQAPRQWKVGGASRWWLHHSLKSLDENLREKGSRLILRQGNCIDQIVQIAEETGARRVHALHHYEPWWRNAEKALVKRLELCLHDGALLLPPGAVRTGEGNSYRIYTPFARAVMEHMPPAEPVRAPSRIDAPGRWPKSDSLDRWGLSPTKPDWARAFSRDWTPGEAGARANVAAFLDQVADYDRARNLPSLEGSSRLSPHLHFGEVSPAYVWRRVAGAPGDATTFLKELIWRDYAHTQIWAMPAYGSENARPAFDAMPWRDLREAGADFKAWKTGRTGYPIVDAGMRQLWTTGWMHNRVRMIAASFLIKHLLIDWRHGARWFWDTLVDASYANNSVNWQWVAGSGVDANIFSRIMAPLTQSGKFDAADYIRAWVPELAHLNDDIIHDPEAHDARPSDYPAKCIGHREGRERALAAWRGIRP
;
A
#
# COMPACT_ATOMS: atom_id res chain seq x y z
N MET A 1 73.15 -10.89 1.58
CA MET A 1 72.15 -10.23 0.71
C MET A 1 71.30 -11.32 0.09
N GLU A 2 70.17 -11.66 0.70
CA GLU A 2 69.15 -12.49 0.06
C GLU A 2 67.81 -11.81 0.28
N HIS A 3 67.41 -11.01 -0.71
CA HIS A 3 66.09 -10.40 -0.78
C HIS A 3 65.11 -11.49 -1.20
N ARG A 4 64.35 -12.05 -0.25
CA ARG A 4 63.14 -12.82 -0.57
C ARG A 4 62.10 -11.87 -1.15
N ALA A 5 61.81 -12.06 -2.43
CA ALA A 5 60.71 -11.40 -3.12
C ALA A 5 59.38 -11.79 -2.47
N ALA A 6 58.71 -10.80 -1.89
CA ALA A 6 57.32 -10.89 -1.48
C ALA A 6 56.47 -11.11 -2.75
N HIS A 7 56.03 -12.35 -2.96
CA HIS A 7 54.96 -12.64 -3.92
C HIS A 7 53.67 -12.06 -3.32
N GLY A 8 53.24 -10.92 -3.85
CA GLY A 8 51.90 -10.40 -3.59
C GLY A 8 50.89 -11.46 -3.98
N MET A 9 50.09 -11.92 -3.01
CA MET A 9 48.90 -12.70 -3.33
C MET A 9 48.00 -11.83 -4.21
N PRO A 10 47.41 -12.36 -5.28
CA PRO A 10 46.37 -11.63 -6.01
C PRO A 10 45.27 -11.31 -5.01
N ASP A 11 44.90 -10.03 -4.96
CA ASP A 11 43.78 -9.51 -4.20
C ASP A 11 42.56 -10.38 -4.53
N ARG A 12 42.17 -11.28 -3.61
CA ARG A 12 40.97 -12.08 -3.79
C ARG A 12 39.83 -11.10 -3.63
N MET A 13 39.39 -10.50 -4.74
CA MET A 13 38.14 -9.77 -4.79
C MET A 13 37.08 -10.69 -4.17
N SER A 14 36.42 -10.22 -3.11
CA SER A 14 35.37 -10.98 -2.45
C SER A 14 34.28 -11.33 -3.48
N ASP A 15 33.72 -12.53 -3.36
CA ASP A 15 32.64 -12.98 -4.23
C ASP A 15 31.47 -11.96 -4.13
N PRO A 16 30.83 -11.60 -5.25
CA PRO A 16 29.73 -10.66 -5.22
C PRO A 16 28.54 -11.23 -4.42
N VAL A 17 27.74 -10.34 -3.84
CA VAL A 17 26.50 -10.69 -3.14
C VAL A 17 25.29 -10.10 -3.86
N ILE A 18 24.17 -10.81 -3.84
CA ILE A 18 22.92 -10.33 -4.44
C ILE A 18 22.14 -9.55 -3.38
N LEU A 19 21.69 -8.33 -3.72
CA LEU A 19 20.70 -7.59 -2.94
C LEU A 19 19.37 -7.65 -3.67
N TRP A 20 18.41 -8.39 -3.14
CA TRP A 20 17.11 -8.59 -3.78
C TRP A 20 16.08 -7.58 -3.28
N PHE A 21 15.78 -6.59 -4.12
CA PHE A 21 14.72 -5.60 -3.90
C PHE A 21 13.35 -6.14 -4.32
N ARG A 22 12.32 -5.78 -3.55
CA ARG A 22 10.90 -6.04 -3.81
C ARG A 22 10.08 -4.78 -3.48
N GLN A 23 9.48 -4.71 -2.29
CA GLN A 23 8.67 -3.57 -1.82
C GLN A 23 9.45 -2.75 -0.79
N ASP A 24 10.72 -2.53 -1.08
CA ASP A 24 11.74 -1.89 -0.24
C ASP A 24 12.69 -1.02 -1.08
N LEU A 25 12.14 -0.27 -2.04
CA LEU A 25 12.83 0.47 -3.11
C LEU A 25 13.51 1.77 -2.63
N ARG A 26 14.44 1.65 -1.69
CA ARG A 26 15.24 2.76 -1.12
C ARG A 26 16.67 2.34 -0.85
N LEU A 27 17.57 3.32 -0.69
CA LEU A 27 18.96 3.06 -0.28
C LEU A 27 19.22 3.41 1.19
N ALA A 28 18.51 4.40 1.75
CA ALA A 28 18.64 4.72 3.16
C ALA A 28 17.81 3.79 4.04
N ASP A 29 18.28 3.59 5.27
CA ASP A 29 17.65 2.76 6.29
C ASP A 29 17.21 1.40 5.75
N GLN A 30 18.11 0.77 4.98
CA GLN A 30 17.89 -0.48 4.28
C GLN A 30 18.91 -1.50 4.82
N ALA A 31 18.48 -2.32 5.79
CA ALA A 31 19.36 -3.22 6.54
C ALA A 31 20.03 -4.29 5.66
N ALA A 32 19.32 -4.79 4.64
CA ALA A 32 19.88 -5.77 3.70
C ALA A 32 21.01 -5.15 2.86
N LEU A 33 20.88 -3.91 2.40
CA LEU A 33 21.94 -3.17 1.71
C LEU A 33 23.11 -2.88 2.65
N ALA A 34 22.82 -2.41 3.87
CA ALA A 34 23.84 -2.11 4.87
C ALA A 34 24.68 -3.34 5.22
N ALA A 35 24.08 -4.53 5.28
CA ALA A 35 24.78 -5.79 5.46
C ALA A 35 25.56 -6.21 4.19
N ALA A 36 24.92 -6.15 3.02
CA ALA A 36 25.52 -6.59 1.75
C ALA A 36 26.83 -5.83 1.42
N VAL A 37 26.87 -4.51 1.65
CA VAL A 37 28.06 -3.69 1.36
C VAL A 37 29.26 -4.00 2.27
N GLN A 38 29.04 -4.68 3.40
CA GLN A 38 30.13 -5.12 4.29
C GLN A 38 30.75 -6.46 3.84
N GLU A 39 30.07 -7.22 2.99
CA GLU A 39 30.53 -8.53 2.55
C GLU A 39 31.33 -8.48 1.24
N GLY A 40 30.91 -7.65 0.29
CA GLY A 40 31.60 -7.52 -0.98
C GLY A 40 30.84 -6.70 -2.03
N PRO A 41 31.25 -6.80 -3.30
CA PRO A 41 30.56 -6.15 -4.40
C PRO A 41 29.08 -6.56 -4.46
N VAL A 42 28.18 -5.58 -4.59
CA VAL A 42 26.74 -5.82 -4.50
C VAL A 42 26.11 -5.81 -5.90
N ILE A 43 25.21 -6.77 -6.14
CA ILE A 43 24.35 -6.85 -7.31
C ILE A 43 22.91 -6.55 -6.88
N PRO A 44 22.44 -5.29 -6.99
CA PRO A 44 21.05 -4.95 -6.80
C PRO A 44 20.16 -5.60 -7.86
N VAL A 45 19.13 -6.34 -7.44
CA VAL A 45 18.22 -7.04 -8.34
C VAL A 45 16.77 -6.74 -8.00
N TYR A 46 15.97 -6.44 -9.01
CA TYR A 46 14.50 -6.49 -8.93
C TYR A 46 13.98 -7.49 -9.95
N VAL A 47 13.07 -8.38 -9.51
CA VAL A 47 12.40 -9.34 -10.40
C VAL A 47 10.90 -9.06 -10.45
N LEU A 48 10.39 -8.76 -11.64
CA LEU A 48 8.96 -8.66 -11.90
C LEU A 48 8.35 -10.07 -12.05
N ASP A 49 7.76 -10.56 -10.97
CA ASP A 49 7.04 -11.84 -10.91
C ASP A 49 5.53 -11.62 -10.86
N ASP A 50 4.87 -11.77 -12.01
CA ASP A 50 3.43 -11.64 -12.15
C ASP A 50 2.68 -12.95 -11.85
N GLN A 51 3.38 -14.09 -11.70
CA GLN A 51 2.76 -15.41 -11.57
C GLN A 51 2.56 -15.80 -10.11
N ALA A 52 3.57 -15.58 -9.27
CA ALA A 52 3.54 -15.93 -7.85
C ALA A 52 2.33 -15.32 -7.08
N PRO A 53 1.96 -14.03 -7.26
CA PRO A 53 0.83 -13.45 -6.54
C PRO A 53 -0.56 -13.83 -7.11
N ARG A 54 -0.63 -14.53 -8.26
CA ARG A 54 -1.88 -14.94 -8.94
C ARG A 54 -2.83 -13.76 -9.17
N GLN A 55 -4.03 -13.80 -8.59
CA GLN A 55 -5.04 -12.73 -8.66
C GLN A 55 -4.59 -11.40 -8.02
N TRP A 56 -3.52 -11.42 -7.23
CA TRP A 56 -2.88 -10.24 -6.63
C TRP A 56 -1.66 -9.77 -7.44
N LYS A 57 -1.56 -10.15 -8.71
CA LYS A 57 -0.68 -9.49 -9.68
C LYS A 57 -0.83 -7.97 -9.53
N VAL A 58 0.28 -7.23 -9.44
CA VAL A 58 0.33 -5.78 -9.18
C VAL A 58 -0.71 -5.04 -10.04
N GLY A 59 -1.50 -4.12 -9.48
CA GLY A 59 -2.55 -3.40 -10.22
C GLY A 59 -2.03 -2.37 -11.22
N GLY A 60 -2.90 -1.85 -12.10
CA GLY A 60 -2.54 -0.85 -13.10
C GLY A 60 -1.89 0.41 -12.51
N ALA A 61 -2.50 1.02 -11.49
CA ALA A 61 -1.97 2.22 -10.83
C ALA A 61 -0.65 1.95 -10.09
N SER A 62 -0.56 0.82 -9.39
CA SER A 62 0.68 0.37 -8.76
C SER A 62 1.78 0.07 -9.77
N ARG A 63 1.47 -0.40 -10.99
CA ARG A 63 2.49 -0.59 -12.04
C ARG A 63 3.04 0.73 -12.56
N TRP A 64 2.19 1.75 -12.75
CA TRP A 64 2.64 3.10 -13.08
C TRP A 64 3.61 3.61 -12.02
N TRP A 65 3.25 3.45 -10.73
CA TRP A 65 4.12 3.85 -9.63
C TRP A 65 5.45 3.09 -9.67
N LEU A 66 5.38 1.76 -9.72
CA LEU A 66 6.54 0.86 -9.76
C LEU A 66 7.52 1.22 -10.88
N HIS A 67 7.04 1.56 -12.07
CA HIS A 67 7.90 2.00 -13.17
C HIS A 67 8.78 3.19 -12.75
N HIS A 68 8.17 4.25 -12.22
CA HIS A 68 8.90 5.44 -11.82
C HIS A 68 9.79 5.19 -10.59
N SER A 69 9.36 4.36 -9.64
CA SER A 69 10.18 3.95 -8.49
C SER A 69 11.44 3.20 -8.89
N LEU A 70 11.33 2.23 -9.81
CA LEU A 70 12.47 1.45 -10.30
C LEU A 70 13.45 2.31 -11.09
N LYS A 71 12.94 3.28 -11.87
CA LYS A 71 13.76 4.27 -12.55
C LYS A 71 14.53 5.13 -11.55
N SER A 72 13.85 5.69 -10.55
CA SER A 72 14.48 6.50 -9.49
C SER A 72 15.50 5.68 -8.69
N LEU A 73 15.20 4.41 -8.39
CA LEU A 73 16.13 3.52 -7.68
C LEU A 73 17.40 3.25 -8.50
N ASP A 74 17.29 2.98 -9.81
CA ASP A 74 18.46 2.80 -10.68
C ASP A 74 19.32 4.08 -10.76
N GLU A 75 18.69 5.25 -10.86
CA GLU A 75 19.37 6.56 -10.82
C GLU A 75 20.15 6.73 -9.51
N ASN A 76 19.51 6.50 -8.36
CA ASN A 76 20.15 6.57 -7.05
C ASN A 76 21.31 5.56 -6.90
N LEU A 77 21.17 4.34 -7.44
CA LEU A 77 22.24 3.33 -7.41
C LEU A 77 23.45 3.74 -8.25
N ARG A 78 23.21 4.35 -9.43
CA ARG A 78 24.28 4.85 -10.31
C ARG A 78 25.09 5.97 -9.68
N GLU A 79 24.44 6.86 -8.94
CA GLU A 79 25.13 7.90 -8.17
C GLU A 79 26.08 7.32 -7.11
N LYS A 80 25.85 6.07 -6.66
CA LYS A 80 26.71 5.35 -5.72
C LYS A 80 27.72 4.40 -6.39
N GLY A 81 27.82 4.43 -7.72
CA GLY A 81 28.73 3.57 -8.49
C GLY A 81 28.19 2.17 -8.81
N SER A 82 26.89 1.94 -8.61
CA SER A 82 26.20 0.67 -8.86
C SER A 82 25.15 0.81 -9.98
N ARG A 83 24.25 -0.16 -10.11
CA ARG A 83 23.08 -0.13 -11.00
C ARG A 83 22.08 -1.21 -10.61
N LEU A 84 20.83 -1.04 -11.02
CA LEU A 84 19.78 -2.03 -10.83
C LEU A 84 19.80 -3.07 -11.96
N ILE A 85 19.73 -4.34 -11.58
CA ILE A 85 19.50 -5.46 -12.50
C ILE A 85 18.02 -5.81 -12.50
N LEU A 86 17.43 -5.76 -13.68
CA LEU A 86 16.01 -6.03 -13.90
C LEU A 86 15.85 -7.41 -14.56
N ARG A 87 14.96 -8.22 -13.99
CA ARG A 87 14.51 -9.51 -14.56
C ARG A 87 13.00 -9.62 -14.54
N GLN A 88 12.45 -10.45 -15.42
CA GLN A 88 11.04 -10.81 -15.42
C GLN A 88 10.87 -12.32 -15.42
N GLY A 89 9.89 -12.83 -14.65
CA GLY A 89 9.56 -14.25 -14.59
C GLY A 89 9.51 -14.77 -13.16
N ASN A 90 9.68 -16.09 -12.99
CA ASN A 90 9.73 -16.71 -11.66
C ASN A 90 10.91 -16.13 -10.86
N CYS A 91 10.61 -15.47 -9.74
CA CYS A 91 11.63 -14.76 -8.97
C CYS A 91 12.80 -15.66 -8.51
N ILE A 92 12.52 -16.90 -8.13
CA ILE A 92 13.54 -17.84 -7.63
C ILE A 92 14.48 -18.25 -8.75
N ASP A 93 13.93 -18.65 -9.89
CA ASP A 93 14.73 -19.08 -11.02
C ASP A 93 15.60 -17.93 -11.55
N GLN A 94 15.07 -16.71 -11.60
CA GLN A 94 15.83 -15.53 -12.02
C GLN A 94 16.97 -15.18 -11.06
N ILE A 95 16.75 -15.26 -9.74
CA ILE A 95 17.81 -15.01 -8.74
C ILE A 95 18.89 -16.10 -8.81
N VAL A 96 18.49 -17.38 -8.97
CA VAL A 96 19.45 -18.49 -9.15
C VAL A 96 20.27 -18.32 -10.43
N GLN A 97 19.65 -17.92 -11.54
CA GLN A 97 20.38 -17.64 -12.79
C GLN A 97 21.38 -16.50 -12.62
N ILE A 98 21.05 -15.45 -11.88
CA ILE A 98 22.01 -14.37 -11.58
C ILE A 98 23.17 -14.89 -10.73
N ALA A 99 22.90 -15.71 -9.72
CA ALA A 99 23.93 -16.34 -8.90
C ALA A 99 24.88 -17.21 -9.76
N GLU A 100 24.35 -17.98 -10.70
CA GLU A 100 25.13 -18.78 -11.66
C GLU A 100 25.95 -17.91 -12.62
N GLU A 101 25.40 -16.77 -13.10
CA GLU A 101 26.10 -15.84 -14.00
C GLU A 101 27.29 -15.11 -13.31
N THR A 102 27.23 -14.90 -12.00
CA THR A 102 28.17 -14.02 -11.27
C THR A 102 29.01 -14.72 -10.22
N GLY A 103 28.69 -15.96 -9.87
CA GLY A 103 29.33 -16.70 -8.77
C GLY A 103 28.84 -16.33 -7.38
N ALA A 104 27.83 -15.44 -7.27
CA ALA A 104 27.27 -15.04 -5.98
C ALA A 104 26.62 -16.23 -5.25
N ARG A 105 26.91 -16.38 -3.96
CA ARG A 105 26.34 -17.46 -3.12
C ARG A 105 25.30 -16.97 -2.11
N ARG A 106 25.40 -15.70 -1.71
CA ARG A 106 24.55 -15.08 -0.69
C ARG A 106 23.60 -14.06 -1.31
N VAL A 107 22.36 -14.09 -0.83
CA VAL A 107 21.30 -13.13 -1.13
C VAL A 107 20.91 -12.40 0.15
N HIS A 108 20.98 -11.07 0.15
CA HIS A 108 20.42 -10.22 1.19
C HIS A 108 19.07 -9.67 0.73
N ALA A 109 18.09 -9.68 1.62
CA ALA A 109 16.75 -9.13 1.38
C ALA A 109 16.12 -8.67 2.70
N LEU A 110 15.16 -7.73 2.67
CA LEU A 110 14.32 -7.51 3.84
C LEU A 110 13.32 -8.68 4.02
N HIS A 111 12.58 -8.74 5.12
CA HIS A 111 11.39 -9.59 5.21
C HIS A 111 10.18 -8.95 4.53
N HIS A 112 9.39 -9.76 3.82
CA HIS A 112 8.03 -9.41 3.42
C HIS A 112 7.01 -10.48 3.86
N TYR A 113 5.76 -10.06 4.08
CA TYR A 113 4.78 -10.89 4.81
C TYR A 113 3.60 -11.34 3.95
N GLU A 114 3.51 -10.84 2.73
CA GLU A 114 2.56 -11.31 1.72
C GLU A 114 2.78 -12.80 1.43
N PRO A 115 1.71 -13.58 1.17
CA PRO A 115 1.82 -15.03 1.02
C PRO A 115 2.82 -15.47 -0.06
N TRP A 116 2.87 -14.76 -1.19
CA TRP A 116 3.77 -15.10 -2.29
C TRP A 116 5.24 -14.81 -1.95
N TRP A 117 5.55 -13.73 -1.22
CA TRP A 117 6.91 -13.45 -0.77
C TRP A 117 7.40 -14.45 0.25
N ARG A 118 6.55 -14.82 1.23
CA ARG A 118 6.89 -15.88 2.19
C ARG A 118 7.15 -17.23 1.51
N ASN A 119 6.41 -17.54 0.45
CA ASN A 119 6.63 -18.75 -0.33
C ASN A 119 7.94 -18.68 -1.13
N ALA A 120 8.24 -17.50 -1.70
CA ALA A 120 9.48 -17.26 -2.42
C ALA A 120 10.71 -17.38 -1.49
N GLU A 121 10.69 -16.75 -0.31
CA GLU A 121 11.75 -16.85 0.71
C GLU A 121 12.01 -18.32 1.11
N LYS A 122 10.95 -19.10 1.37
CA LYS A 122 11.04 -20.54 1.69
C LYS A 122 11.58 -21.39 0.53
N ALA A 123 11.36 -20.97 -0.70
CA ALA A 123 11.88 -21.67 -1.88
C ALA A 123 13.35 -21.31 -2.12
N LEU A 124 13.73 -20.05 -1.94
CA LEU A 124 15.08 -19.55 -2.20
C LEU A 124 16.12 -20.12 -1.23
N VAL A 125 15.78 -20.23 0.06
CA VAL A 125 16.69 -20.77 1.09
C VAL A 125 17.10 -22.23 0.83
N LYS A 126 16.37 -22.96 -0.02
CA LYS A 126 16.73 -24.31 -0.44
C LYS A 126 17.76 -24.34 -1.57
N ARG A 127 18.07 -23.18 -2.17
CA ARG A 127 18.87 -23.05 -3.40
C ARG A 127 20.10 -22.16 -3.20
N LEU A 128 20.01 -21.14 -2.35
CA LEU A 128 21.07 -20.17 -2.06
C LEU A 128 21.09 -19.81 -0.57
N GLU A 129 22.20 -19.24 -0.10
CA GLU A 129 22.28 -18.68 1.27
C GLU A 129 21.47 -17.38 1.33
N LEU A 130 20.31 -17.42 1.96
CA LEU A 130 19.42 -16.26 2.10
C LEU A 130 19.56 -15.64 3.50
N CYS A 131 19.94 -14.36 3.54
CA CYS A 131 19.97 -13.53 4.75
C CYS A 131 18.83 -12.53 4.73
N LEU A 132 17.84 -12.75 5.59
CA LEU A 132 16.68 -11.87 5.74
C LEU A 132 16.90 -10.87 6.89
N HIS A 133 16.48 -9.64 6.66
CA HIS A 133 16.63 -8.52 7.59
C HIS A 133 15.29 -7.84 7.84
N ASP A 134 15.09 -7.28 9.04
CA ASP A 134 13.93 -6.45 9.33
C ASP A 134 14.11 -5.01 8.82
N GLY A 135 13.01 -4.23 8.80
CA GLY A 135 13.03 -2.81 8.39
C GLY A 135 11.93 -2.40 7.42
N ALA A 136 11.04 -3.31 7.02
CA ALA A 136 9.83 -2.99 6.26
C ALA A 136 8.68 -2.49 7.16
N LEU A 137 8.69 -2.88 8.43
CA LEU A 137 7.75 -2.52 9.50
C LEU A 137 8.53 -1.88 10.67
N LEU A 138 7.83 -1.23 11.61
CA LEU A 138 8.38 -0.74 12.88
C LEU A 138 8.89 -1.89 13.75
N LEU A 139 8.13 -2.98 13.79
CA LEU A 139 8.49 -4.23 14.46
C LEU A 139 8.04 -5.42 13.58
N PRO A 140 8.81 -6.53 13.53
CA PRO A 140 8.37 -7.71 12.79
C PRO A 140 7.13 -8.36 13.44
N PRO A 141 6.24 -9.01 12.65
CA PRO A 141 5.11 -9.74 13.19
C PRO A 141 5.56 -10.79 14.22
N GLY A 142 4.92 -10.78 15.39
CA GLY A 142 5.25 -11.67 16.50
C GLY A 142 6.28 -11.13 17.49
N ALA A 143 6.87 -9.94 17.25
CA ALA A 143 7.72 -9.23 18.22
C ALA A 143 6.93 -8.83 19.48
N VAL A 144 5.67 -8.42 19.31
CA VAL A 144 4.73 -8.20 20.40
C VAL A 144 3.69 -9.31 20.46
N ARG A 145 3.38 -9.79 21.66
CA ARG A 145 2.43 -10.89 21.91
C ARG A 145 1.49 -10.53 23.05
N THR A 146 0.32 -11.16 23.07
CA THR A 146 -0.60 -11.07 24.21
C THR A 146 0.01 -11.72 25.46
N GLY A 147 -0.56 -11.48 26.64
CA GLY A 147 -0.14 -12.19 27.87
C GLY A 147 -0.15 -13.73 27.75
N GLU A 148 -1.02 -14.29 26.91
CA GLU A 148 -1.10 -15.73 26.60
C GLU A 148 -0.10 -16.21 25.53
N GLY A 149 0.79 -15.34 25.02
CA GLY A 149 1.77 -15.67 23.97
C GLY A 149 1.22 -15.68 22.53
N ASN A 150 -0.07 -15.43 22.33
CA ASN A 150 -0.73 -15.37 21.03
C ASN A 150 -0.46 -14.05 20.28
N SER A 151 -0.67 -14.05 18.95
CA SER A 151 -0.70 -12.83 18.15
C SER A 151 -1.92 -11.98 18.49
N TYR A 152 -1.75 -10.65 18.54
CA TYR A 152 -2.86 -9.74 18.75
C TYR A 152 -3.87 -9.81 17.60
N ARG A 153 -5.16 -9.86 17.94
CA ARG A 153 -6.26 -9.79 16.97
C ARG A 153 -6.98 -8.44 16.95
N ILE A 154 -6.81 -7.63 18.01
CA ILE A 154 -7.48 -6.34 18.21
C ILE A 154 -6.43 -5.25 18.17
N TYR A 155 -6.70 -4.15 17.47
CA TYR A 155 -5.75 -3.08 17.23
C TYR A 155 -5.34 -2.33 18.50
N THR A 156 -6.30 -1.93 19.34
CA THR A 156 -6.00 -1.12 20.53
C THR A 156 -4.94 -1.74 21.47
N PRO A 157 -5.05 -3.01 21.90
CA PRO A 157 -4.01 -3.63 22.72
C PRO A 157 -2.72 -3.91 21.93
N PHE A 158 -2.79 -4.21 20.62
CA PHE A 158 -1.59 -4.30 19.77
C PHE A 158 -0.82 -2.97 19.76
N ALA A 159 -1.51 -1.85 19.55
CA ALA A 159 -0.89 -0.54 19.48
C ALA A 159 -0.27 -0.12 20.81
N ARG A 160 -0.91 -0.44 21.94
CA ARG A 160 -0.32 -0.24 23.27
C ARG A 160 1.00 -1.01 23.42
N ALA A 161 1.00 -2.29 23.06
CA ALA A 161 2.20 -3.12 23.13
C ALA A 161 3.31 -2.60 22.18
N VAL A 162 2.99 -2.20 20.96
CA VAL A 162 3.97 -1.62 20.03
C VAL A 162 4.58 -0.32 20.59
N MET A 163 3.76 0.55 21.19
CA MET A 163 4.22 1.81 21.77
C MET A 163 5.25 1.62 22.90
N GLU A 164 5.23 0.50 23.63
CA GLU A 164 6.22 0.19 24.67
C GLU A 164 7.64 -0.01 24.12
N HIS A 165 7.76 -0.30 22.82
CA HIS A 165 9.03 -0.48 22.11
C HIS A 165 9.44 0.76 21.30
N MET A 166 8.72 1.88 21.44
CA MET A 166 9.00 3.12 20.71
C MET A 166 9.85 4.07 21.56
N PRO A 167 10.68 4.93 20.92
CA PRO A 167 10.87 5.07 19.48
C PRO A 167 11.71 3.94 18.84
N PRO A 168 11.51 3.62 17.55
CA PRO A 168 12.27 2.58 16.84
C PRO A 168 13.74 2.98 16.71
N ALA A 169 14.63 2.07 16.33
CA ALA A 169 16.06 2.39 16.13
C ALA A 169 16.28 3.60 15.19
N GLU A 170 17.39 4.31 15.37
CA GLU A 170 17.73 5.45 14.51
C GLU A 170 17.98 4.99 13.06
N PRO A 171 17.34 5.64 12.06
CA PRO A 171 17.49 5.25 10.67
C PRO A 171 18.94 5.35 10.19
N VAL A 172 19.41 4.31 9.50
CA VAL A 172 20.79 4.27 8.98
C VAL A 172 20.88 5.08 7.69
N ARG A 173 21.99 5.82 7.49
CA ARG A 173 22.23 6.55 6.24
C ARG A 173 22.50 5.57 5.08
N ALA A 174 22.12 5.95 3.87
CA ALA A 174 22.54 5.22 2.68
C ALA A 174 24.08 5.19 2.58
N PRO A 175 24.69 4.08 2.10
CA PRO A 175 26.11 4.03 1.83
C PRO A 175 26.55 5.15 0.86
N SER A 176 27.73 5.72 1.08
CA SER A 176 28.29 6.75 0.18
C SER A 176 28.75 6.16 -1.16
N ARG A 177 29.09 4.88 -1.19
CA ARG A 177 29.50 4.09 -2.36
C ARG A 177 28.98 2.67 -2.21
N ILE A 178 28.65 2.03 -3.34
CA ILE A 178 28.28 0.61 -3.43
C ILE A 178 29.20 -0.02 -4.47
N ASP A 179 30.06 -0.93 -4.03
CA ASP A 179 31.05 -1.55 -4.90
C ASP A 179 30.38 -2.47 -5.92
N ALA A 180 30.77 -2.33 -7.18
CA ALA A 180 30.21 -3.07 -8.31
C ALA A 180 30.98 -4.37 -8.57
N PRO A 181 30.31 -5.44 -9.04
CA PRO A 181 31.01 -6.65 -9.47
C PRO A 181 31.90 -6.36 -10.69
N GLY A 182 32.98 -7.14 -10.85
CA GLY A 182 33.86 -7.02 -12.03
C GLY A 182 33.15 -7.29 -13.36
N ARG A 183 32.02 -8.02 -13.33
CA ARG A 183 31.14 -8.24 -14.48
C ARG A 183 29.68 -8.17 -14.04
N TRP A 184 28.89 -7.32 -14.69
CA TRP A 184 27.45 -7.25 -14.46
C TRP A 184 26.73 -8.41 -15.16
N PRO A 185 25.70 -9.01 -14.53
CA PRO A 185 24.81 -9.95 -15.20
C PRO A 185 23.96 -9.22 -16.26
N LYS A 186 23.28 -10.00 -17.09
CA LYS A 186 22.31 -9.43 -18.05
C LYS A 186 21.22 -8.66 -17.28
N SER A 187 20.58 -7.69 -17.94
CA SER A 187 19.45 -6.95 -17.39
C SER A 187 18.45 -6.65 -18.48
N ASP A 188 17.17 -6.68 -18.14
CA ASP A 188 16.10 -6.19 -18.98
C ASP A 188 16.16 -4.66 -19.09
N SER A 189 15.47 -4.13 -20.10
CA SER A 189 15.14 -2.70 -20.20
C SER A 189 13.75 -2.49 -19.59
N LEU A 190 13.64 -1.56 -18.64
CA LEU A 190 12.41 -1.26 -17.93
C LEU A 190 11.25 -0.88 -18.86
N ASP A 191 11.54 -0.15 -19.96
CA ASP A 191 10.55 0.26 -20.94
C ASP A 191 9.86 -0.93 -21.62
N ARG A 192 10.57 -2.07 -21.75
CA ARG A 192 10.01 -3.29 -22.37
C ARG A 192 8.97 -3.98 -21.49
N TRP A 193 8.95 -3.71 -20.17
CA TRP A 193 7.95 -4.30 -19.28
C TRP A 193 6.55 -3.69 -19.44
N GLY A 194 6.43 -2.51 -20.09
CA GLY A 194 5.13 -1.90 -20.36
C GLY A 194 4.30 -1.63 -19.10
N LEU A 195 4.97 -1.25 -18.00
CA LEU A 195 4.33 -1.02 -16.69
C LEU A 195 3.47 0.25 -16.65
N SER A 196 3.81 1.26 -17.46
CA SER A 196 3.06 2.50 -17.55
C SER A 196 2.15 2.49 -18.80
N PRO A 197 0.91 2.99 -18.69
CA PRO A 197 0.03 3.09 -19.85
C PRO A 197 0.55 4.11 -20.86
N THR A 198 0.28 3.87 -22.14
CA THR A 198 0.71 4.76 -23.24
C THR A 198 -0.46 5.21 -24.10
N LYS A 199 -1.32 4.30 -24.55
CA LYS A 199 -2.44 4.61 -25.46
C LYS A 199 -3.73 3.85 -25.07
N PRO A 200 -4.72 4.52 -24.44
CA PRO A 200 -4.65 5.86 -23.87
C PRO A 200 -3.79 5.89 -22.59
N ASP A 201 -3.07 7.00 -22.37
CA ASP A 201 -2.45 7.28 -21.08
C ASP A 201 -3.52 7.76 -20.09
N TRP A 202 -4.18 6.78 -19.46
CA TRP A 202 -5.18 7.04 -18.43
C TRP A 202 -4.55 7.56 -17.12
N ALA A 203 -3.23 7.37 -16.92
CA ALA A 203 -2.50 7.80 -15.74
C ALA A 203 -1.83 9.18 -15.91
N ARG A 204 -2.09 9.89 -17.02
CA ARG A 204 -1.46 11.18 -17.37
C ARG A 204 -1.53 12.25 -16.27
N ALA A 205 -2.55 12.18 -15.40
CA ALA A 205 -2.75 13.13 -14.33
C ALA A 205 -1.95 12.78 -13.06
N PHE A 206 -1.50 11.52 -12.91
CA PHE A 206 -0.82 11.05 -11.71
C PHE A 206 0.48 11.82 -11.45
N SER A 207 1.23 12.17 -12.50
CA SER A 207 2.47 12.94 -12.37
C SER A 207 2.26 14.38 -11.89
N ARG A 208 1.02 14.88 -11.82
CA ARG A 208 0.71 16.18 -11.20
C ARG A 208 0.65 16.07 -9.67
N ASP A 209 0.21 14.92 -9.17
CA ASP A 209 0.00 14.66 -7.75
C ASP A 209 1.16 13.88 -7.10
N TRP A 210 1.93 13.13 -7.90
CA TRP A 210 2.85 12.12 -7.40
C TRP A 210 4.24 12.21 -8.02
N THR A 211 5.25 12.08 -7.16
CA THR A 211 6.64 11.86 -7.54
C THR A 211 7.14 10.57 -6.87
N PRO A 212 7.01 9.40 -7.53
CA PRO A 212 7.50 8.13 -6.98
C PRO A 212 9.03 8.15 -6.75
N GLY A 213 9.49 7.38 -5.77
CA GLY A 213 10.90 7.24 -5.40
C GLY A 213 11.27 7.86 -4.05
N GLU A 214 12.45 7.52 -3.54
CA GLU A 214 12.93 7.91 -2.20
C GLU A 214 12.96 9.44 -2.01
N ALA A 215 13.30 10.21 -3.05
CA ALA A 215 13.31 11.68 -2.98
C ALA A 215 11.91 12.25 -2.78
N GLY A 216 10.91 11.76 -3.52
CA GLY A 216 9.52 12.18 -3.35
C GLY A 216 8.96 11.78 -1.98
N ALA A 217 9.33 10.58 -1.49
CA ALA A 217 8.96 10.14 -0.16
C ALA A 217 9.48 11.10 0.94
N ARG A 218 10.74 11.52 0.84
CA ARG A 218 11.35 12.48 1.78
C ARG A 218 10.72 13.87 1.69
N ALA A 219 10.40 14.33 0.49
CA ALA A 219 9.69 15.59 0.29
C ALA A 219 8.31 15.58 0.98
N ASN A 220 7.56 14.48 0.83
CA ASN A 220 6.27 14.32 1.50
C ASN A 220 6.40 14.23 3.04
N VAL A 221 7.43 13.56 3.56
CA VAL A 221 7.72 13.59 5.01
C VAL A 221 7.99 15.01 5.47
N ALA A 222 8.84 15.75 4.77
CA ALA A 222 9.22 17.12 5.15
C ALA A 222 8.03 18.08 5.11
N ALA A 223 7.23 18.04 4.04
CA ALA A 223 6.04 18.87 3.89
C ALA A 223 4.95 18.58 4.94
N PHE A 224 4.89 17.34 5.44
CA PHE A 224 3.92 16.95 6.45
C PHE A 224 4.29 17.42 7.86
N LEU A 225 5.57 17.71 8.16
CA LEU A 225 6.00 18.03 9.53
C LEU A 225 5.25 19.23 10.12
N ASP A 226 4.98 20.25 9.30
CA ASP A 226 4.25 21.46 9.74
C ASP A 226 2.74 21.22 9.93
N GLN A 227 2.21 20.09 9.44
CA GLN A 227 0.80 19.73 9.53
C GLN A 227 0.49 18.73 10.66
N VAL A 228 1.53 18.18 11.30
CA VAL A 228 1.39 17.11 12.30
C VAL A 228 0.46 17.51 13.44
N ALA A 229 0.59 18.75 13.94
CA ALA A 229 -0.19 19.25 15.06
C ALA A 229 -1.71 19.27 14.78
N ASP A 230 -2.10 19.50 13.53
CA ASP A 230 -3.51 19.56 13.11
C ASP A 230 -4.07 18.21 12.64
N TYR A 231 -3.22 17.18 12.52
CA TYR A 231 -3.55 15.92 11.88
C TYR A 231 -4.79 15.24 12.48
N ASP A 232 -4.94 15.23 13.80
CA ASP A 232 -6.06 14.55 14.47
C ASP A 232 -7.44 15.04 13.96
N ARG A 233 -7.56 16.35 13.76
CA ARG A 233 -8.74 16.99 13.17
C ARG A 233 -8.74 16.84 11.66
N ALA A 234 -7.69 17.32 10.99
CA ALA A 234 -7.65 17.52 9.54
C ALA A 234 -7.76 16.21 8.75
N ARG A 235 -7.26 15.09 9.27
CA ARG A 235 -7.37 13.76 8.64
C ARG A 235 -8.81 13.27 8.39
N ASN A 236 -9.79 13.91 9.02
CA ASN A 236 -11.19 13.57 8.88
C ASN A 236 -11.90 14.38 7.79
N LEU A 237 -11.30 15.48 7.32
CA LEU A 237 -11.92 16.49 6.47
C LEU A 237 -11.39 16.37 5.04
N PRO A 238 -12.08 15.68 4.11
CA PRO A 238 -11.58 15.46 2.75
C PRO A 238 -11.43 16.75 1.92
N SER A 239 -12.05 17.86 2.33
CA SER A 239 -11.86 19.17 1.71
C SER A 239 -10.51 19.81 2.03
N LEU A 240 -9.76 19.25 2.99
CA LEU A 240 -8.44 19.73 3.38
C LEU A 240 -7.37 18.71 2.98
N GLU A 241 -6.22 19.21 2.51
CA GLU A 241 -5.00 18.42 2.35
C GLU A 241 -4.30 18.27 3.72
N GLY A 242 -4.94 17.53 4.63
CA GLY A 242 -4.49 17.35 6.01
C GLY A 242 -3.81 16.02 6.31
N SER A 243 -3.40 15.27 5.28
CA SER A 243 -2.76 13.95 5.43
C SER A 243 -1.39 13.92 4.76
N SER A 244 -0.52 13.00 5.19
CA SER A 244 0.88 12.99 4.78
C SER A 244 1.15 12.61 3.32
N ARG A 245 0.16 12.06 2.61
CA ARG A 245 0.34 11.47 1.26
C ARG A 245 1.49 10.44 1.17
N LEU A 246 1.82 9.76 2.29
CA LEU A 246 2.94 8.79 2.35
C LEU A 246 2.55 7.34 2.03
N SER A 247 1.26 7.01 1.89
CA SER A 247 0.82 5.62 1.74
C SER A 247 1.46 4.85 0.57
N PRO A 248 1.59 5.39 -0.66
CA PRO A 248 2.27 4.66 -1.74
C PRO A 248 3.78 4.54 -1.49
N HIS A 249 4.44 5.58 -0.97
CA HIS A 249 5.86 5.54 -0.61
C HIS A 249 6.17 4.46 0.46
N LEU A 250 5.32 4.35 1.48
CA LEU A 250 5.43 3.31 2.52
C LEU A 250 5.08 1.91 2.00
N HIS A 251 4.24 1.81 0.97
CA HIS A 251 3.88 0.54 0.34
C HIS A 251 5.02 -0.02 -0.53
N PHE A 252 5.66 0.83 -1.33
CA PHE A 252 6.84 0.45 -2.14
C PHE A 252 8.16 0.52 -1.37
N GLY A 253 8.11 0.93 -0.10
CA GLY A 253 9.25 0.96 0.80
C GLY A 253 10.33 1.96 0.40
N GLU A 254 9.92 3.06 -0.27
CA GLU A 254 10.75 4.19 -0.67
C GLU A 254 11.18 5.06 0.53
N VAL A 255 10.51 4.87 1.66
CA VAL A 255 10.89 5.40 2.97
C VAL A 255 10.59 4.35 4.04
N SER A 256 11.45 4.22 5.04
CA SER A 256 11.20 3.30 6.15
C SER A 256 10.19 3.88 7.13
N PRO A 257 9.36 3.05 7.79
CA PRO A 257 8.47 3.52 8.84
C PRO A 257 9.25 4.07 10.04
N ALA A 258 10.46 3.57 10.34
CA ALA A 258 11.31 4.11 11.39
C ALA A 258 11.75 5.55 11.11
N TYR A 259 12.11 5.86 9.86
CA TYR A 259 12.43 7.23 9.44
C TYR A 259 11.22 8.15 9.60
N VAL A 260 10.05 7.74 9.10
CA VAL A 260 8.83 8.53 9.24
C VAL A 260 8.50 8.77 10.72
N TRP A 261 8.56 7.72 11.55
CA TRP A 261 8.33 7.81 12.99
C TRP A 261 9.23 8.85 13.65
N ARG A 262 10.55 8.72 13.48
CA ARG A 262 11.53 9.60 14.12
C ARG A 262 11.38 11.05 13.68
N ARG A 263 11.10 11.30 12.39
CA ARG A 263 10.88 12.66 11.88
C ARG A 263 9.60 13.29 12.42
N VAL A 264 8.51 12.54 12.43
CA VAL A 264 7.19 13.06 12.85
C VAL A 264 7.08 13.18 14.37
N ALA A 265 7.61 12.21 15.13
CA ALA A 265 7.64 12.29 16.60
C ALA A 265 8.51 13.45 17.12
N GLY A 266 9.48 13.90 16.34
CA GLY A 266 10.31 15.07 16.64
C GLY A 266 9.75 16.40 16.13
N ALA A 267 8.60 16.40 15.45
CA ALA A 267 7.96 17.63 14.98
C ALA A 267 7.24 18.36 16.14
N PRO A 268 7.05 19.69 16.06
CA PRO A 268 6.23 20.41 17.02
C PRO A 268 4.77 19.93 17.02
N GLY A 269 4.15 19.83 18.20
CA GLY A 269 2.76 19.44 18.37
C GLY A 269 2.56 17.96 18.74
N ASP A 270 1.29 17.53 18.80
CA ASP A 270 0.95 16.14 19.14
C ASP A 270 0.91 15.24 17.91
N ALA A 271 1.95 14.41 17.75
CA ALA A 271 2.06 13.43 16.68
C ALA A 271 1.30 12.11 16.95
N THR A 272 0.71 11.93 18.15
CA THR A 272 0.22 10.63 18.63
C THR A 272 -0.78 9.98 17.68
N THR A 273 -1.74 10.75 17.14
CA THR A 273 -2.73 10.20 16.20
C THR A 273 -2.07 9.73 14.91
N PHE A 274 -1.11 10.48 14.36
CA PHE A 274 -0.39 10.05 13.16
C PHE A 274 0.44 8.79 13.38
N LEU A 275 1.18 8.72 14.49
CA LEU A 275 2.01 7.57 14.83
C LEU A 275 1.16 6.30 15.01
N LYS A 276 -0.05 6.43 15.58
CA LYS A 276 -1.04 5.33 15.63
C LYS A 276 -1.46 4.86 14.23
N GLU A 277 -1.64 5.76 13.27
CA GLU A 277 -1.97 5.34 11.89
C GLU A 277 -0.82 4.58 11.23
N LEU A 278 0.45 4.88 11.58
CA LEU A 278 1.59 4.07 11.17
C LEU A 278 1.59 2.68 11.84
N ILE A 279 1.13 2.57 13.09
CA ILE A 279 0.93 1.28 13.74
C ILE A 279 -0.25 0.51 13.11
N TRP A 280 -1.32 1.19 12.66
CA TRP A 280 -2.42 0.55 11.93
C TRP A 280 -1.93 -0.11 10.64
N ARG A 281 -0.94 0.51 9.97
CA ARG A 281 -0.27 -0.10 8.82
C ARG A 281 0.30 -1.47 9.17
N ASP A 282 1.11 -1.53 10.23
CA ASP A 282 1.83 -2.73 10.65
C ASP A 282 0.93 -3.79 11.30
N TYR A 283 -0.13 -3.35 11.98
CA TYR A 283 -1.21 -4.24 12.46
C TYR A 283 -1.76 -5.07 11.31
N ALA A 284 -2.01 -4.45 10.15
CA ALA A 284 -2.54 -5.18 9.00
C ALA A 284 -1.56 -6.26 8.49
N HIS A 285 -0.25 -6.01 8.55
CA HIS A 285 0.77 -7.02 8.22
C HIS A 285 0.77 -8.19 9.21
N THR A 286 0.53 -7.91 10.50
CA THR A 286 0.34 -8.96 11.51
C THR A 286 -0.87 -9.84 11.19
N GLN A 287 -1.97 -9.25 10.68
CA GLN A 287 -3.16 -10.00 10.29
C GLN A 287 -2.92 -10.94 9.12
N ILE A 288 -2.30 -10.48 8.03
CA ILE A 288 -2.01 -11.35 6.88
C ILE A 288 -0.92 -12.38 7.19
N TRP A 289 -0.02 -12.08 8.13
CA TRP A 289 0.97 -13.04 8.58
C TRP A 289 0.33 -14.22 9.30
N ALA A 290 -0.62 -13.94 10.20
CA ALA A 290 -1.39 -14.93 10.95
C ALA A 290 -2.47 -15.64 10.10
N MET A 291 -3.09 -14.92 9.16
CA MET A 291 -4.16 -15.40 8.28
C MET A 291 -3.80 -15.09 6.81
N PRO A 292 -2.98 -15.91 6.14
CA PRO A 292 -2.49 -15.62 4.78
C PRO A 292 -3.58 -15.38 3.74
N ALA A 293 -4.76 -15.99 3.91
CA ALA A 293 -5.90 -15.85 3.01
C ALA A 293 -6.79 -14.62 3.30
N TYR A 294 -6.41 -13.71 4.21
CA TYR A 294 -7.24 -12.56 4.63
C TYR A 294 -7.73 -11.67 3.49
N GLY A 295 -7.02 -11.57 2.36
CA GLY A 295 -7.50 -10.80 1.20
C GLY A 295 -8.58 -11.49 0.37
N SER A 296 -8.79 -12.80 0.56
CA SER A 296 -9.72 -13.60 -0.23
C SER A 296 -10.81 -14.28 0.61
N GLU A 297 -10.57 -14.52 1.90
CA GLU A 297 -11.49 -15.23 2.81
C GLU A 297 -11.95 -14.31 3.95
N ASN A 298 -13.19 -14.50 4.41
CA ASN A 298 -13.70 -13.75 5.56
C ASN A 298 -13.00 -14.21 6.84
N ALA A 299 -12.53 -13.28 7.67
CA ALA A 299 -11.92 -13.65 8.95
C ALA A 299 -12.94 -14.21 9.96
N ARG A 300 -14.23 -13.87 9.80
CA ARG A 300 -15.37 -14.39 10.54
C ARG A 300 -16.20 -15.30 9.62
N PRO A 301 -16.15 -16.64 9.77
CA PRO A 301 -16.78 -17.59 8.84
C PRO A 301 -18.30 -17.43 8.64
N ALA A 302 -19.02 -16.86 9.61
CA ALA A 302 -20.46 -16.58 9.45
C ALA A 302 -20.78 -15.69 8.24
N PHE A 303 -19.83 -14.86 7.80
CA PHE A 303 -19.99 -14.01 6.61
C PHE A 303 -19.84 -14.76 5.28
N ASP A 304 -19.43 -16.03 5.29
CA ASP A 304 -19.41 -16.86 4.07
C ASP A 304 -20.82 -17.19 3.58
N ALA A 305 -21.80 -17.19 4.48
CA ALA A 305 -23.23 -17.36 4.16
C ALA A 305 -23.92 -16.06 3.71
N MET A 306 -23.20 -14.92 3.65
CA MET A 306 -23.81 -13.63 3.34
C MET A 306 -24.43 -13.65 1.94
N PRO A 307 -25.75 -13.35 1.80
CA PRO A 307 -26.43 -13.42 0.52
C PRO A 307 -26.16 -12.15 -0.31
N TRP A 308 -24.92 -12.02 -0.79
CA TRP A 308 -24.53 -10.94 -1.70
C TRP A 308 -25.36 -10.98 -2.98
N ARG A 309 -25.66 -9.80 -3.53
CA ARG A 309 -26.33 -9.71 -4.84
C ARG A 309 -25.40 -10.23 -5.93
N ASP A 310 -25.95 -11.02 -6.84
CA ASP A 310 -25.21 -11.50 -8.00
C ASP A 310 -24.87 -10.33 -8.94
N LEU A 311 -23.63 -10.28 -9.45
CA LEU A 311 -23.21 -9.22 -10.37
C LEU A 311 -23.93 -9.23 -11.72
N ARG A 312 -24.59 -10.32 -12.10
CA ARG A 312 -25.49 -10.33 -13.28
C ARG A 312 -26.66 -9.36 -13.09
N GLU A 313 -27.13 -9.20 -11.85
CA GLU A 313 -28.21 -8.28 -11.48
C GLU A 313 -27.67 -6.92 -11.01
N ALA A 314 -26.60 -6.93 -10.21
CA ALA A 314 -26.00 -5.73 -9.63
C ALA A 314 -24.95 -5.06 -10.53
N GLY A 315 -24.77 -5.53 -11.77
CA GLY A 315 -23.71 -5.07 -12.67
C GLY A 315 -23.79 -3.59 -13.01
N ALA A 316 -25.01 -3.05 -13.19
CA ALA A 316 -25.23 -1.63 -13.41
C ALA A 316 -24.83 -0.79 -12.17
N ASP A 317 -25.24 -1.21 -10.98
CA ASP A 317 -24.89 -0.56 -9.72
C ASP A 317 -23.38 -0.58 -9.47
N PHE A 318 -22.73 -1.72 -9.74
CA PHE A 318 -21.28 -1.84 -9.60
C PHE A 318 -20.54 -0.92 -10.58
N LYS A 319 -21.02 -0.83 -11.83
CA LYS A 319 -20.46 0.09 -12.83
C LYS A 319 -20.66 1.56 -12.41
N ALA A 320 -21.84 1.92 -11.91
CA ALA A 320 -22.14 3.25 -11.39
C ALA A 320 -21.20 3.61 -10.23
N TRP A 321 -20.98 2.68 -9.30
CA TRP A 321 -20.00 2.86 -8.22
C TRP A 321 -18.59 3.07 -8.75
N LYS A 322 -18.08 2.17 -9.62
CA LYS A 322 -16.73 2.30 -10.19
C LYS A 322 -16.48 3.62 -10.91
N THR A 323 -17.51 4.18 -11.55
CA THR A 323 -17.41 5.37 -12.40
C THR A 323 -17.83 6.67 -11.70
N GLY A 324 -18.19 6.62 -10.41
CA GLY A 324 -18.66 7.79 -9.67
C GLY A 324 -19.93 8.40 -10.27
N ARG A 325 -20.92 7.54 -10.55
CA ARG A 325 -22.24 7.89 -11.09
C ARG A 325 -23.39 7.25 -10.30
N THR A 326 -23.24 7.16 -8.98
CA THR A 326 -24.24 6.56 -8.07
C THR A 326 -25.38 7.50 -7.72
N GLY A 327 -25.21 8.82 -7.96
CA GLY A 327 -26.14 9.86 -7.52
C GLY A 327 -25.93 10.27 -6.06
N TYR A 328 -24.91 9.73 -5.38
CA TYR A 328 -24.47 10.15 -4.05
C TYR A 328 -23.19 10.99 -4.15
N PRO A 329 -23.25 12.33 -4.02
CA PRO A 329 -22.14 13.22 -4.37
C PRO A 329 -20.80 12.86 -3.71
N ILE A 330 -20.80 12.51 -2.42
CA ILE A 330 -19.57 12.13 -1.71
C ILE A 330 -18.96 10.80 -2.19
N VAL A 331 -19.80 9.84 -2.60
CA VAL A 331 -19.34 8.57 -3.17
C VAL A 331 -18.78 8.84 -4.56
N ASP A 332 -19.49 9.62 -5.36
CA ASP A 332 -19.13 9.95 -6.73
C ASP A 332 -17.83 10.76 -6.78
N ALA A 333 -17.67 11.76 -5.91
CA ALA A 333 -16.44 12.52 -5.71
C ALA A 333 -15.26 11.59 -5.39
N GLY A 334 -15.43 10.67 -4.45
CA GLY A 334 -14.42 9.68 -4.07
C GLY A 334 -13.95 8.83 -5.24
N MET A 335 -14.89 8.25 -5.97
CA MET A 335 -14.58 7.35 -7.08
C MET A 335 -13.95 8.08 -8.27
N ARG A 336 -14.27 9.37 -8.46
CA ARG A 336 -13.63 10.23 -9.46
C ARG A 336 -12.23 10.68 -9.03
N GLN A 337 -12.02 10.98 -7.74
CA GLN A 337 -10.68 11.22 -7.18
C GLN A 337 -9.79 9.99 -7.42
N LEU A 338 -10.26 8.81 -7.01
CA LEU A 338 -9.56 7.54 -7.20
C LEU A 338 -9.12 7.33 -8.65
N TRP A 339 -10.02 7.51 -9.59
CA TRP A 339 -9.70 7.33 -11.00
C TRP A 339 -8.69 8.36 -11.52
N THR A 340 -8.80 9.61 -11.08
CA THR A 340 -7.98 10.71 -11.61
C THR A 340 -6.57 10.73 -11.03
N THR A 341 -6.42 10.40 -9.74
CA THR A 341 -5.15 10.55 -9.01
C THR A 341 -4.56 9.21 -8.58
N GLY A 342 -5.30 8.11 -8.71
CA GLY A 342 -4.90 6.81 -8.17
C GLY A 342 -4.94 6.74 -6.65
N TRP A 343 -5.57 7.72 -5.99
CA TRP A 343 -5.65 7.80 -4.53
C TRP A 343 -7.01 8.33 -4.10
N MET A 344 -7.45 7.95 -2.90
CA MET A 344 -8.69 8.44 -2.32
C MET A 344 -8.49 8.75 -0.85
N HIS A 345 -9.08 9.84 -0.36
CA HIS A 345 -9.04 10.20 1.07
C HIS A 345 -9.63 9.06 1.93
N ASN A 346 -8.98 8.71 3.05
CA ASN A 346 -9.34 7.53 3.85
C ASN A 346 -10.82 7.55 4.31
N ARG A 347 -11.32 8.70 4.77
CA ARG A 347 -12.73 8.82 5.16
C ARG A 347 -13.68 8.49 4.00
N VAL A 348 -13.32 8.91 2.80
CA VAL A 348 -14.12 8.70 1.59
C VAL A 348 -14.01 7.24 1.11
N ARG A 349 -12.83 6.60 1.28
CA ARG A 349 -12.70 5.14 1.08
C ARG A 349 -13.68 4.37 1.95
N MET A 350 -13.80 4.72 3.24
CA MET A 350 -14.75 4.08 4.15
C MET A 350 -16.20 4.28 3.69
N ILE A 351 -16.57 5.48 3.27
CA ILE A 351 -17.93 5.80 2.79
C ILE A 351 -18.23 5.02 1.50
N ALA A 352 -17.34 5.06 0.52
CA ALA A 352 -17.51 4.37 -0.76
C ALA A 352 -17.55 2.85 -0.59
N ALA A 353 -16.69 2.27 0.26
CA ALA A 353 -16.72 0.85 0.59
C ALA A 353 -18.01 0.47 1.33
N SER A 354 -18.46 1.28 2.30
CA SER A 354 -19.70 1.04 3.03
C SER A 354 -20.91 1.09 2.07
N PHE A 355 -20.92 2.03 1.12
CA PHE A 355 -21.96 2.11 0.10
C PHE A 355 -22.00 0.84 -0.77
N LEU A 356 -20.86 0.37 -1.27
CA LEU A 356 -20.80 -0.86 -2.07
C LEU A 356 -21.32 -2.08 -1.28
N ILE A 357 -20.84 -2.26 -0.06
CA ILE A 357 -21.10 -3.47 0.73
C ILE A 357 -22.51 -3.44 1.33
N LYS A 358 -22.94 -2.30 1.84
CA LYS A 358 -24.19 -2.18 2.61
C LYS A 358 -25.32 -1.72 1.70
N HIS A 359 -25.19 -0.56 1.06
CA HIS A 359 -26.26 -0.04 0.22
C HIS A 359 -26.46 -0.93 -0.98
N LEU A 360 -25.41 -1.22 -1.75
CA LEU A 360 -25.51 -2.01 -2.98
C LEU A 360 -25.55 -3.52 -2.74
N LEU A 361 -25.22 -3.98 -1.53
CA LEU A 361 -25.15 -5.40 -1.15
C LEU A 361 -24.27 -6.24 -2.10
N ILE A 362 -23.17 -5.65 -2.57
CA ILE A 362 -22.18 -6.32 -3.42
C ILE A 362 -21.03 -6.82 -2.54
N ASP A 363 -20.53 -8.03 -2.83
CA ASP A 363 -19.41 -8.62 -2.11
C ASP A 363 -18.19 -7.68 -2.13
N TRP A 364 -17.64 -7.43 -0.93
CA TRP A 364 -16.49 -6.55 -0.68
C TRP A 364 -15.28 -6.91 -1.55
N ARG A 365 -15.12 -8.19 -1.93
CA ARG A 365 -14.02 -8.68 -2.76
C ARG A 365 -14.00 -8.03 -4.15
N HIS A 366 -15.16 -7.64 -4.70
CA HIS A 366 -15.22 -6.92 -5.97
C HIS A 366 -14.68 -5.49 -5.84
N GLY A 367 -15.04 -4.81 -4.75
CA GLY A 367 -14.50 -3.48 -4.42
C GLY A 367 -13.01 -3.54 -4.13
N ALA A 368 -12.57 -4.53 -3.35
CA ALA A 368 -11.17 -4.75 -3.03
C ALA A 368 -10.30 -4.96 -4.28
N ARG A 369 -10.79 -5.69 -5.29
CA ARG A 369 -10.11 -5.85 -6.58
C ARG A 369 -10.10 -4.58 -7.42
N TRP A 370 -11.16 -3.78 -7.39
CA TRP A 370 -11.17 -2.47 -8.04
C TRP A 370 -10.13 -1.54 -7.43
N PHE A 371 -10.09 -1.46 -6.09
CA PHE A 371 -9.09 -0.70 -5.35
C PHE A 371 -7.68 -1.23 -5.61
N TRP A 372 -7.50 -2.54 -5.70
CA TRP A 372 -6.22 -3.16 -6.04
C TRP A 372 -5.68 -2.69 -7.40
N ASP A 373 -6.55 -2.55 -8.40
CA ASP A 373 -6.15 -2.15 -9.75
C ASP A 373 -5.90 -0.64 -9.90
N THR A 374 -6.64 0.16 -9.12
CA THR A 374 -6.72 1.63 -9.31
C THR A 374 -5.97 2.44 -8.27
N LEU A 375 -5.57 1.87 -7.13
CA LEU A 375 -4.81 2.59 -6.11
C LEU A 375 -3.30 2.52 -6.35
N VAL A 376 -2.61 3.66 -6.23
CA VAL A 376 -1.14 3.68 -6.16
C VAL A 376 -0.61 3.08 -4.85
N ASP A 377 -1.44 3.03 -3.80
CA ASP A 377 -1.08 2.48 -2.48
C ASP A 377 -1.72 1.11 -2.18
N ALA A 378 -1.99 0.31 -3.22
CA ALA A 378 -2.64 -0.99 -3.12
C ALA A 378 -1.81 -2.05 -2.35
N SER A 379 -1.91 -2.03 -1.02
CA SER A 379 -1.30 -3.02 -0.11
C SER A 379 -2.21 -4.22 0.14
N TYR A 380 -1.69 -5.45 0.02
CA TYR A 380 -2.48 -6.66 0.29
C TYR A 380 -2.94 -6.68 1.76
N ALA A 381 -2.08 -6.25 2.68
CA ALA A 381 -2.41 -6.12 4.09
C ALA A 381 -3.50 -5.07 4.31
N ASN A 382 -3.20 -3.81 4.00
CA ASN A 382 -4.05 -2.69 4.41
C ASN A 382 -5.37 -2.66 3.64
N ASN A 383 -5.37 -2.96 2.33
CA ASN A 383 -6.60 -3.02 1.55
C ASN A 383 -7.53 -4.08 2.15
N SER A 384 -7.03 -5.30 2.36
CA SER A 384 -7.84 -6.42 2.88
C SER A 384 -8.38 -6.16 4.28
N VAL A 385 -7.54 -5.67 5.20
CA VAL A 385 -7.96 -5.35 6.57
C VAL A 385 -9.06 -4.29 6.59
N ASN A 386 -8.90 -3.21 5.81
CA ASN A 386 -9.90 -2.15 5.79
C ASN A 386 -11.21 -2.58 5.10
N TRP A 387 -11.16 -3.32 3.99
CA TRP A 387 -12.38 -3.84 3.35
C TRP A 387 -13.16 -4.77 4.28
N GLN A 388 -12.47 -5.68 4.96
CA GLN A 388 -13.10 -6.57 5.95
C GLN A 388 -13.58 -5.81 7.19
N TRP A 389 -12.91 -4.73 7.59
CA TRP A 389 -13.34 -3.87 8.69
C TRP A 389 -14.68 -3.19 8.38
N VAL A 390 -14.83 -2.64 7.18
CA VAL A 390 -16.10 -2.03 6.72
C VAL A 390 -17.18 -3.10 6.48
N ALA A 391 -16.79 -4.28 5.98
CA ALA A 391 -17.70 -5.39 5.79
C ALA A 391 -18.27 -5.89 7.12
N GLY A 392 -17.48 -5.87 8.21
CA GLY A 392 -17.84 -6.50 9.48
C GLY A 392 -17.33 -7.93 9.61
N SER A 393 -16.68 -8.44 8.56
CA SER A 393 -16.12 -9.81 8.46
C SER A 393 -14.72 -9.93 9.05
N GLY A 394 -14.02 -8.82 9.28
CA GLY A 394 -12.67 -8.81 9.83
C GLY A 394 -12.61 -9.10 11.32
N VAL A 395 -11.42 -9.44 11.85
CA VAL A 395 -11.27 -9.80 13.28
C VAL A 395 -11.64 -8.67 14.23
N ASP A 396 -11.16 -7.45 13.97
CA ASP A 396 -11.43 -6.23 14.73
C ASP A 396 -12.46 -5.33 14.03
N ALA A 397 -13.32 -5.96 13.22
CA ALA A 397 -14.31 -5.24 12.43
C ALA A 397 -15.52 -4.82 13.27
N ASN A 398 -16.05 -3.65 12.92
CA ASN A 398 -17.29 -3.12 13.49
C ASN A 398 -18.49 -4.01 13.12
N ILE A 399 -19.59 -3.92 13.89
CA ILE A 399 -20.77 -4.73 13.62
C ILE A 399 -21.40 -4.38 12.26
N PHE A 400 -21.81 -5.38 11.49
CA PHE A 400 -22.33 -5.19 10.12
C PHE A 400 -23.49 -4.19 10.05
N SER A 401 -24.36 -4.18 11.08
CA SER A 401 -25.56 -3.34 11.16
C SER A 401 -25.29 -1.85 11.34
N ARG A 402 -24.05 -1.43 11.62
CA ARG A 402 -23.65 -0.02 11.60
C ARG A 402 -23.39 0.41 10.15
N ILE A 403 -24.45 0.87 9.50
CA ILE A 403 -24.44 1.34 8.11
C ILE A 403 -24.15 2.84 8.09
N MET A 404 -23.11 3.25 7.36
CA MET A 404 -22.77 4.66 7.22
C MET A 404 -23.77 5.33 6.28
N ALA A 405 -24.51 6.33 6.75
CA ALA A 405 -25.38 7.14 5.90
C ALA A 405 -24.53 8.12 5.08
N PRO A 406 -24.34 7.96 3.76
CA PRO A 406 -23.35 8.73 3.00
C PRO A 406 -23.61 10.23 3.08
N LEU A 407 -24.87 10.64 2.98
CA LEU A 407 -25.29 12.05 3.02
C LEU A 407 -24.98 12.69 4.38
N THR A 408 -25.31 12.01 5.48
CA THR A 408 -24.98 12.48 6.83
C THR A 408 -23.48 12.50 7.09
N GLN A 409 -22.72 11.51 6.59
CA GLN A 409 -21.26 11.53 6.67
C GLN A 409 -20.67 12.69 5.86
N SER A 410 -21.25 12.99 4.69
CA SER A 410 -20.80 14.07 3.82
C SER A 410 -20.81 15.42 4.52
N GLY A 411 -21.94 15.81 5.12
CA GLY A 411 -22.01 17.05 5.90
C GLY A 411 -21.18 17.00 7.19
N LYS A 412 -21.18 15.85 7.90
CA LYS A 412 -20.39 15.68 9.14
C LYS A 412 -18.90 15.92 8.95
N PHE A 413 -18.35 15.58 7.79
CA PHE A 413 -16.93 15.70 7.49
C PHE A 413 -16.60 16.90 6.58
N ASP A 414 -17.52 17.86 6.44
CA ASP A 414 -17.29 19.09 5.69
C ASP A 414 -16.80 18.84 4.26
N ALA A 415 -17.51 17.98 3.53
CA ALA A 415 -17.08 17.50 2.23
C ALA A 415 -17.56 18.35 1.04
N ALA A 416 -18.10 19.55 1.27
CA ALA A 416 -18.72 20.37 0.22
C ALA A 416 -17.69 20.74 -0.86
N ASP A 417 -16.56 21.33 -0.47
CA ASP A 417 -15.49 21.70 -1.42
C ASP A 417 -14.85 20.49 -2.08
N TYR A 418 -14.71 19.38 -1.34
CA TYR A 418 -14.29 18.10 -1.94
C TYR A 418 -15.26 17.64 -3.05
N ILE A 419 -16.57 17.76 -2.84
CA ILE A 419 -17.55 17.42 -3.88
C ILE A 419 -17.44 18.39 -5.06
N ARG A 420 -17.32 19.70 -4.83
CA ARG A 420 -17.14 20.68 -5.92
C ARG A 420 -15.91 20.37 -6.79
N ALA A 421 -14.81 19.97 -6.15
CA ALA A 421 -13.56 19.67 -6.84
C ALA A 421 -13.69 18.43 -7.75
N TRP A 422 -14.39 17.39 -7.31
CA TRP A 422 -14.43 16.10 -8.01
C TRP A 422 -15.72 15.83 -8.79
N VAL A 423 -16.77 16.61 -8.54
CA VAL A 423 -18.07 16.56 -9.23
C VAL A 423 -18.38 17.97 -9.75
N PRO A 424 -17.65 18.46 -10.77
CA PRO A 424 -17.70 19.85 -11.19
C PRO A 424 -19.09 20.28 -11.70
N GLU A 425 -19.91 19.34 -12.18
CA GLU A 425 -21.30 19.61 -12.55
C GLU A 425 -22.17 20.06 -11.34
N LEU A 426 -21.75 19.77 -10.10
CA LEU A 426 -22.40 20.24 -8.86
C LEU A 426 -21.72 21.47 -8.24
N ALA A 427 -20.64 21.99 -8.83
CA ALA A 427 -19.78 23.00 -8.18
C ALA A 427 -20.50 24.32 -7.86
N HIS A 428 -21.56 24.64 -8.62
CA HIS A 428 -22.36 25.86 -8.48
C HIS A 428 -23.37 25.81 -7.31
N LEU A 429 -23.57 24.64 -6.70
CA LEU A 429 -24.51 24.46 -5.58
C LEU A 429 -23.90 24.95 -4.27
N ASN A 430 -24.76 25.50 -3.39
CA ASN A 430 -24.36 25.89 -2.04
C ASN A 430 -24.12 24.68 -1.12
N ASP A 431 -23.51 24.91 0.04
CA ASP A 431 -23.11 23.84 0.98
C ASP A 431 -24.31 23.01 1.49
N ASP A 432 -25.45 23.67 1.73
CA ASP A 432 -26.65 23.00 2.25
C ASP A 432 -27.25 22.01 1.24
N ILE A 433 -27.11 22.29 -0.06
CA ILE A 433 -27.73 21.52 -1.15
C ILE A 433 -26.78 20.48 -1.74
N ILE A 434 -25.48 20.79 -1.84
CA ILE A 434 -24.51 20.00 -2.63
C ILE A 434 -24.39 18.54 -2.17
N HIS A 435 -24.70 18.25 -0.91
CA HIS A 435 -24.64 16.91 -0.35
C HIS A 435 -25.79 16.00 -0.82
N ASP A 436 -26.97 16.56 -1.08
CA ASP A 436 -28.14 15.82 -1.60
C ASP A 436 -28.99 16.69 -2.55
N PRO A 437 -28.50 17.00 -3.76
CA PRO A 437 -29.18 17.92 -4.66
C PRO A 437 -30.56 17.42 -5.13
N GLU A 438 -30.78 16.10 -5.12
CA GLU A 438 -32.06 15.49 -5.48
C GLU A 438 -33.15 15.78 -4.43
N ALA A 439 -32.80 15.82 -3.14
CA ALA A 439 -33.75 16.14 -2.08
C ALA A 439 -34.19 17.62 -2.05
N HIS A 440 -33.48 18.48 -2.78
CA HIS A 440 -33.72 19.92 -2.87
C HIS A 440 -34.24 20.36 -4.25
N ASP A 441 -34.66 19.42 -5.11
CA ASP A 441 -35.07 19.69 -6.50
C ASP A 441 -34.01 20.49 -7.31
N ALA A 442 -32.74 20.36 -6.92
CA ALA A 442 -31.61 21.12 -7.45
C ALA A 442 -30.61 20.23 -8.21
N ARG A 443 -30.98 18.98 -8.51
CA ARG A 443 -30.14 18.03 -9.25
C ARG A 443 -30.02 18.46 -10.72
N PRO A 444 -28.81 18.75 -11.22
CA PRO A 444 -28.60 19.01 -12.64
C PRO A 444 -28.97 17.80 -13.50
N SER A 445 -29.39 18.04 -14.75
CA SER A 445 -29.82 16.97 -15.66
C SER A 445 -28.70 16.00 -16.05
N ASP A 446 -27.44 16.45 -16.01
CA ASP A 446 -26.24 15.68 -16.34
C ASP A 446 -25.68 14.85 -15.16
N TYR A 447 -26.10 15.18 -13.93
CA TYR A 447 -25.80 14.41 -12.73
C TYR A 447 -26.85 13.30 -12.49
N PRO A 448 -26.46 12.04 -12.27
CA PRO A 448 -27.41 10.92 -12.18
C PRO A 448 -28.32 11.02 -10.94
N ALA A 449 -29.55 10.51 -11.07
CA ALA A 449 -30.39 10.22 -9.92
C ALA A 449 -29.77 9.13 -9.05
N LYS A 450 -30.14 9.06 -7.77
CA LYS A 450 -29.67 8.03 -6.84
C LYS A 450 -30.00 6.63 -7.38
N CYS A 451 -29.00 5.76 -7.49
CA CYS A 451 -29.20 4.38 -7.93
C CYS A 451 -29.97 3.52 -6.93
N ILE A 452 -30.08 3.97 -5.68
CA ILE A 452 -30.93 3.39 -4.63
C ILE A 452 -31.25 4.45 -3.57
N GLY A 453 -32.45 4.40 -2.97
CA GLY A 453 -32.78 5.24 -1.81
C GLY A 453 -32.03 4.81 -0.54
N HIS A 454 -31.68 5.75 0.35
CA HIS A 454 -30.92 5.41 1.57
C HIS A 454 -31.66 4.40 2.46
N ARG A 455 -32.97 4.60 2.65
CA ARG A 455 -33.82 3.71 3.44
C ARG A 455 -33.86 2.30 2.85
N GLU A 456 -34.07 2.20 1.54
CA GLU A 456 -34.12 0.95 0.80
C GLU A 456 -32.79 0.18 0.92
N GLY A 457 -31.65 0.84 0.67
CA GLY A 457 -30.33 0.22 0.80
C GLY A 457 -30.04 -0.26 2.21
N ARG A 458 -30.49 0.49 3.22
CA ARG A 458 -30.36 0.10 4.63
C ARG A 458 -31.23 -1.12 4.96
N GLU A 459 -32.49 -1.14 4.52
CA GLU A 459 -33.41 -2.26 4.74
C GLU A 459 -32.88 -3.54 4.07
N ARG A 460 -32.39 -3.43 2.82
CA ARG A 460 -31.71 -4.51 2.09
C ARG A 460 -30.54 -5.09 2.88
N ALA A 461 -29.62 -4.24 3.34
CA ALA A 461 -28.45 -4.67 4.11
C ALA A 461 -28.84 -5.41 5.41
N LEU A 462 -29.81 -4.87 6.16
CA LEU A 462 -30.24 -5.46 7.43
C LEU A 462 -31.03 -6.76 7.24
N ALA A 463 -31.79 -6.90 6.15
CA ALA A 463 -32.43 -8.15 5.80
C ALA A 463 -31.41 -9.26 5.54
N ALA A 464 -30.38 -8.97 4.73
CA ALA A 464 -29.29 -9.90 4.48
C ALA A 464 -28.53 -10.27 5.77
N TRP A 465 -28.25 -9.28 6.63
CA TRP A 465 -27.60 -9.51 7.91
C TRP A 465 -28.41 -10.40 8.86
N ARG A 466 -29.74 -10.23 8.90
CA ARG A 466 -30.61 -11.12 9.68
C ARG A 466 -30.58 -12.55 9.17
N GLY A 467 -30.43 -12.76 7.86
CA GLY A 467 -30.39 -14.09 7.25
C GLY A 467 -29.16 -14.94 7.60
N ILE A 468 -28.08 -14.31 8.10
CA ILE A 468 -26.85 -15.03 8.50
C ILE A 468 -26.57 -14.99 10.00
N ARG A 469 -27.49 -14.40 10.78
CA ARG A 469 -27.42 -14.48 12.24
C ARG A 469 -27.92 -15.86 12.68
N PRO A 470 -27.20 -16.53 13.58
CA PRO A 470 -27.68 -17.77 14.19
C PRO A 470 -28.99 -17.55 14.97
#